data_AF-A0A6P7ZK26-F1
#
_entry.id   AF-A0A6P7ZK26-F1
#
_cell.length_a   1.000
_cell.length_b   1.000
_cell.length_c   1.000
_cell.angle_alpha   90.00
_cell.angle_beta   90.00
_cell.angle_gamma   90.00
#
_symmetry.space_group_name_H-M   'P 1'
#
loop_
_entity.id
_entity.type
_entity.pdbx_description
1 polymer ?
#
loop_
_entity_poly.entity_id
_entity_poly.type
_entity_poly.pdbx_seq_one_letter_code
_entity_poly.pdbx_strand_id
1 'polypeptide(L)'
;MPSKTVLPTEEEALPGRSEKLVVAATHVVNGNPTLGSFPSGLEMALFGMGCFWGVEKKLWQQPGVFSTQVGYAGGYSPNPTYEEVCTGMKQGKDLGTQYRSAIFTYSSQQKAAALKSKRIFQEELTKKKMGDITTEIRETPEFYYAEDYHQQYLHKNPDGYCGLKGTGVTCPLGP
;
A
#
# COMPACT_ATOMS: atom_id res chain seq x y z
N MET A 1 -28.49 -2.22 -0.52
CA MET A 1 -27.23 -1.48 -0.29
C MET A 1 -26.09 -2.50 -0.36
N PRO A 2 -25.04 -2.26 -1.15
CA PRO A 2 -23.91 -3.18 -1.26
C PRO A 2 -23.24 -3.42 0.10
N SER A 3 -22.72 -4.63 0.31
CA SER A 3 -22.15 -5.04 1.61
C SER A 3 -20.89 -4.24 1.93
N LYS A 4 -20.79 -3.69 3.15
CA LYS A 4 -19.65 -2.87 3.59
C LYS A 4 -18.39 -3.67 3.94
N THR A 5 -18.09 -4.70 3.14
CA THR A 5 -17.01 -5.68 3.35
C THR A 5 -16.42 -6.22 2.05
N VAL A 6 -16.99 -5.90 0.89
CA VAL A 6 -16.55 -6.37 -0.43
C VAL A 6 -16.09 -5.15 -1.24
N LEU A 7 -15.18 -5.35 -2.19
CA LEU A 7 -14.88 -4.32 -3.20
C LEU A 7 -16.15 -4.06 -4.03
N PRO A 8 -16.41 -2.81 -4.47
CA PRO A 8 -17.48 -2.55 -5.42
C PRO A 8 -17.24 -3.33 -6.71
N THR A 9 -18.30 -3.68 -7.44
CA THR A 9 -18.14 -4.11 -8.84
C THR A 9 -17.63 -2.94 -9.70
N GLU A 10 -17.20 -3.23 -10.93
CA GLU A 10 -16.80 -2.20 -11.90
C GLU A 10 -17.96 -1.23 -12.21
N GLU A 11 -19.21 -1.73 -12.25
CA GLU A 11 -20.43 -0.94 -12.44
C GLU A 11 -20.82 -0.08 -11.21
N GLU A 12 -20.45 -0.53 -10.00
CA GLU A 12 -20.67 0.20 -8.74
C GLU A 12 -19.55 1.20 -8.41
N ALA A 13 -18.43 1.17 -9.15
CA ALA A 13 -17.30 2.04 -8.92
C ALA A 13 -17.60 3.49 -9.32
N LEU A 14 -16.99 4.44 -8.61
CA LEU A 14 -17.07 5.85 -9.01
C LEU A 14 -16.37 6.04 -10.36
N PRO A 15 -16.87 6.93 -11.25
CA PRO A 15 -16.30 7.14 -12.58
C PRO A 15 -14.86 7.71 -12.55
N GLY A 16 -14.40 8.21 -11.40
CA GLY A 16 -13.07 8.79 -11.23
C GLY A 16 -12.88 10.03 -12.11
N ARG A 17 -11.67 10.22 -12.63
CA ARG A 17 -11.32 11.35 -13.50
C ARG A 17 -10.25 10.99 -14.52
N SER A 18 -10.17 11.78 -15.59
CA SER A 18 -9.10 11.72 -16.59
C SER A 18 -7.81 12.40 -16.14
N GLU A 19 -7.90 13.43 -15.30
CA GLU A 19 -6.78 14.25 -14.87
C GLU A 19 -5.94 13.56 -13.78
N LYS A 20 -4.62 13.51 -13.99
CA LYS A 20 -3.68 12.96 -13.00
C LYS A 20 -3.41 14.00 -11.91
N LEU A 21 -3.38 13.56 -10.65
CA LEU A 21 -2.99 14.41 -9.53
C LEU A 21 -1.53 14.87 -9.69
N VAL A 22 -1.28 16.15 -9.43
CA VAL A 22 0.06 16.74 -9.41
C VAL A 22 0.68 16.52 -8.03
N VAL A 23 1.88 15.95 -8.00
CA VAL A 23 2.67 15.70 -6.78
C VAL A 23 4.10 16.20 -6.97
N ALA A 24 4.80 16.48 -5.87
CA ALA A 24 6.21 16.84 -5.92
C ALA A 24 7.05 15.74 -6.58
N ALA A 25 8.00 16.13 -7.42
CA ALA A 25 8.94 15.24 -8.10
C ALA A 25 10.13 14.81 -7.24
N THR A 26 10.21 15.30 -5.99
CA THR A 26 11.32 15.10 -5.05
C THR A 26 10.79 14.62 -3.71
N HIS A 27 11.39 13.55 -3.18
CA HIS A 27 11.06 12.97 -1.88
C HIS A 27 11.56 13.88 -0.75
N VAL A 28 10.65 14.35 0.11
CA VAL A 28 10.99 15.38 1.11
C VAL A 28 11.97 14.91 2.19
N VAL A 29 12.13 13.59 2.39
CA VAL A 29 12.99 13.03 3.46
C VAL A 29 14.43 12.89 3.01
N ASN A 30 14.67 12.51 1.74
CA ASN A 30 16.00 12.13 1.25
C ASN A 30 16.45 12.85 -0.04
N GLY A 31 15.59 13.68 -0.65
CA GLY A 31 15.92 14.45 -1.86
C GLY A 31 15.94 13.65 -3.16
N ASN A 32 15.64 12.34 -3.14
CA ASN A 32 15.62 11.52 -4.35
C ASN A 32 14.35 11.74 -5.18
N PRO A 33 14.38 11.48 -6.50
CA PRO A 33 13.18 11.54 -7.34
C PRO A 33 12.04 10.63 -6.86
N THR A 34 10.81 11.15 -6.91
CA THR A 34 9.54 10.42 -6.68
C THR A 34 8.75 10.20 -7.98
N LEU A 35 9.12 10.88 -9.06
CA LEU A 35 8.48 10.81 -10.37
C LEU A 35 9.51 10.52 -11.48
N GLY A 36 9.06 9.82 -12.52
CA GLY A 36 9.79 9.68 -13.79
C GLY A 36 10.81 8.54 -13.83
N SER A 37 11.86 8.73 -14.63
CA SER A 37 12.88 7.71 -14.90
C SER A 37 13.82 7.53 -13.71
N PHE A 38 13.51 6.58 -12.84
CA PHE A 38 14.39 6.16 -11.75
C PHE A 38 15.74 5.63 -12.29
N PRO A 39 16.84 5.75 -11.52
CA PRO A 39 18.13 5.15 -11.86
C PRO A 39 18.04 3.65 -12.23
N SER A 40 18.84 3.24 -13.21
CA SER A 40 18.94 1.83 -13.63
C SER A 40 19.40 0.92 -12.50
N GLY A 41 18.81 -0.27 -12.39
CA GLY A 41 19.13 -1.25 -11.34
C GLY A 41 18.26 -1.13 -10.07
N LEU A 42 17.32 -0.19 -10.05
CA LEU A 42 16.26 -0.16 -9.04
C LEU A 42 15.08 -1.07 -9.43
N GLU A 43 14.47 -1.70 -8.44
CA GLU A 43 13.19 -2.41 -8.56
C GLU A 43 12.08 -1.64 -7.84
N MET A 44 10.84 -1.79 -8.32
CA MET A 44 9.64 -1.34 -7.63
C MET A 44 8.96 -2.52 -6.92
N ALA A 45 8.34 -2.25 -5.78
CA ALA A 45 7.45 -3.18 -5.08
C ALA A 45 6.30 -2.37 -4.44
N LEU A 46 5.07 -2.87 -4.52
CA LEU A 46 3.89 -2.12 -4.10
C LEU A 46 3.09 -2.91 -3.04
N PHE A 47 2.80 -2.26 -1.92
CA PHE A 47 2.23 -2.90 -0.72
C PHE A 47 0.99 -2.16 -0.21
N GLY A 48 -0.11 -2.88 0.01
CA GLY A 48 -1.26 -2.44 0.78
C GLY A 48 -1.18 -2.99 2.21
N MET A 49 -1.10 -2.13 3.22
CA MET A 49 -0.83 -2.53 4.61
C MET A 49 -1.57 -1.64 5.65
N GLY A 50 -2.79 -1.22 5.36
CA GLY A 50 -3.55 -0.29 6.22
C GLY A 50 -3.32 1.18 5.85
N CYS A 51 -3.40 2.08 6.83
CA CYS A 51 -3.11 3.51 6.63
C CYS A 51 -1.69 3.71 6.05
N PHE A 52 -1.63 4.17 4.80
CA PHE A 52 -0.39 4.27 4.02
C PHE A 52 0.69 5.18 4.64
N TRP A 53 0.33 6.14 5.49
CA TRP A 53 1.26 7.07 6.14
C TRP A 53 2.27 6.37 7.05
N GLY A 54 1.79 5.43 7.88
CA GLY A 54 2.66 4.65 8.76
C GLY A 54 3.48 3.60 8.01
N VAL A 55 2.95 3.10 6.89
CA VAL A 55 3.59 2.11 6.03
C VAL A 55 4.75 2.77 5.28
N GLU A 56 4.48 3.89 4.63
CA GLU A 56 5.47 4.71 3.93
C GLU A 56 6.63 5.10 4.86
N LYS A 57 6.31 5.58 6.08
CA LYS A 57 7.31 5.92 7.11
C LYS A 57 8.21 4.74 7.48
N LYS A 58 7.65 3.54 7.58
CA LYS A 58 8.45 2.33 7.83
C LYS A 58 9.31 1.96 6.63
N LEU A 59 8.82 2.13 5.40
CA LEU A 59 9.54 1.78 4.18
C LEU A 59 10.70 2.72 3.89
N TRP A 60 10.53 4.06 3.95
CA TRP A 60 11.64 4.99 3.67
C TRP A 60 12.78 4.91 4.71
N GLN A 61 12.52 4.30 5.87
CA GLN A 61 13.50 4.02 6.92
C GLN A 61 14.30 2.73 6.68
N GLN A 62 13.94 1.89 5.70
CA GLN A 62 14.67 0.65 5.43
C GLN A 62 15.96 0.92 4.63
N PRO A 63 17.10 0.35 5.02
CA PRO A 63 18.31 0.39 4.21
C PRO A 63 18.07 -0.16 2.79
N GLY A 64 18.55 0.57 1.79
CA GLY A 64 18.38 0.21 0.37
C GLY A 64 17.12 0.79 -0.32
N VAL A 65 16.19 1.40 0.41
CA VAL A 65 15.04 2.08 -0.21
C VAL A 65 15.45 3.45 -0.79
N PHE A 66 15.30 3.59 -2.11
CA PHE A 66 15.68 4.82 -2.84
C PHE A 66 14.70 5.97 -2.61
N SER A 67 13.41 5.74 -2.79
CA SER A 67 12.33 6.68 -2.49
C SER A 67 11.03 5.91 -2.23
N THR A 68 10.03 6.58 -1.65
CA THR A 68 8.68 6.01 -1.45
C THR A 68 7.62 6.97 -1.97
N GLN A 69 6.47 6.41 -2.36
CA GLN A 69 5.30 7.16 -2.79
C GLN A 69 4.04 6.48 -2.24
N VAL A 70 2.99 7.25 -1.97
CA VAL A 70 1.68 6.73 -1.55
C VAL A 70 0.61 7.00 -2.60
N GLY A 71 -0.40 6.14 -2.65
CA GLY A 71 -1.41 6.18 -3.69
C GLY A 71 -2.41 5.03 -3.61
N TYR A 72 -3.21 4.92 -4.67
CA TYR A 72 -4.33 4.01 -4.79
C TYR A 72 -4.08 3.03 -5.93
N ALA A 73 -4.31 1.75 -5.67
CA ALA A 73 -4.09 0.68 -6.65
C ALA A 73 -5.08 -0.46 -6.41
N GLY A 74 -5.47 -1.14 -7.49
CA GLY A 74 -6.32 -2.33 -7.41
C GLY A 74 -7.77 -2.08 -7.00
N GLY A 75 -8.30 -0.90 -7.34
CA GLY A 75 -9.72 -0.63 -7.55
C GLY A 75 -10.02 -0.42 -9.05
N TYR A 76 -11.22 0.08 -9.38
CA TYR A 76 -11.67 0.30 -10.76
C TYR A 76 -11.66 1.78 -11.19
N SER A 77 -11.93 2.71 -10.26
CA SER A 77 -11.99 4.15 -10.53
C SER A 77 -10.62 4.71 -10.97
N PRO A 78 -10.52 5.40 -12.13
CA PRO A 78 -9.28 6.00 -12.59
C PRO A 78 -8.95 7.31 -11.85
N ASN A 79 -7.66 7.52 -11.55
CA ASN A 79 -7.11 8.71 -10.88
C ASN A 79 -7.90 9.19 -9.64
N PRO A 80 -8.28 8.33 -8.68
CA PRO A 80 -9.20 8.73 -7.62
C PRO A 80 -8.56 9.66 -6.57
N THR A 81 -9.37 10.44 -5.83
CA THR A 81 -8.92 11.19 -4.63
C THR A 81 -8.98 10.33 -3.38
N TYR A 82 -8.31 10.77 -2.31
CA TYR A 82 -8.51 10.26 -0.96
C TYR A 82 -9.98 10.24 -0.54
N GLU A 83 -10.74 11.29 -0.84
CA GLU A 83 -12.15 11.43 -0.47
C GLU A 83 -13.03 10.36 -1.15
N GLU A 84 -12.86 10.17 -2.46
CA GLU A 84 -13.55 9.13 -3.24
C GLU A 84 -13.21 7.74 -2.69
N VAL A 85 -11.93 7.44 -2.46
CA VAL A 85 -11.45 6.17 -1.92
C VAL A 85 -11.93 5.94 -0.48
N CYS A 86 -12.05 6.99 0.33
CA CYS A 86 -12.50 6.92 1.72
C CYS A 86 -14.01 6.80 1.90
N THR A 87 -14.79 6.82 0.83
CA THR A 87 -16.15 6.26 0.85
C THR A 87 -16.16 4.72 1.02
N GLY A 88 -15.00 4.05 0.91
CA GLY A 88 -14.78 2.61 1.06
C GLY A 88 -14.65 2.07 2.51
N MET A 89 -14.52 0.73 2.64
CA MET A 89 -15.17 -0.11 3.67
C MET A 89 -14.52 -0.33 5.07
N LYS A 90 -13.91 -1.51 5.38
CA LYS A 90 -13.50 -2.11 6.71
C LYS A 90 -12.06 -2.70 6.91
N GLN A 91 -11.13 -2.16 7.74
CA GLN A 91 -9.99 -2.95 8.31
C GLN A 91 -9.36 -2.37 9.62
N GLY A 92 -9.82 -2.82 10.78
CA GLY A 92 -9.25 -2.44 12.09
C GLY A 92 -9.89 -1.19 12.66
N LYS A 93 -9.09 -0.22 13.15
CA LYS A 93 -9.60 1.14 13.44
C LYS A 93 -9.80 1.96 12.15
N ASP A 94 -9.08 1.61 11.10
CA ASP A 94 -9.17 2.25 9.80
C ASP A 94 -10.27 1.57 8.97
N LEU A 95 -11.08 2.33 8.23
CA LEU A 95 -12.29 1.83 7.56
C LEU A 95 -12.29 2.25 6.06
N GLY A 96 -12.00 1.41 5.04
CA GLY A 96 -11.29 0.11 5.14
C GLY A 96 -11.12 -0.90 3.97
N THR A 97 -11.86 -0.93 2.85
CA THR A 97 -11.47 -1.82 1.71
C THR A 97 -10.19 -1.33 1.03
N GLN A 98 -10.01 -0.01 1.04
CA GLN A 98 -8.79 0.69 0.71
C GLN A 98 -7.62 0.40 1.65
N TYR A 99 -7.87 -0.18 2.83
CA TYR A 99 -6.85 -0.51 3.84
C TYR A 99 -6.47 -1.99 3.87
N ARG A 100 -7.06 -2.83 3.00
CA ARG A 100 -6.81 -4.28 2.95
C ARG A 100 -5.34 -4.63 2.74
N SER A 101 -4.92 -5.78 3.27
CA SER A 101 -3.58 -6.31 3.00
C SER A 101 -3.45 -6.76 1.54
N ALA A 102 -2.44 -6.24 0.83
CA ALA A 102 -2.14 -6.59 -0.55
C ALA A 102 -0.64 -6.53 -0.86
N ILE A 103 -0.17 -7.37 -1.78
CA ILE A 103 1.16 -7.30 -2.40
C ILE A 103 0.98 -7.32 -3.92
N PHE A 104 1.40 -6.23 -4.56
CA PHE A 104 1.38 -6.07 -6.01
C PHE A 104 2.80 -6.22 -6.55
N THR A 105 2.96 -7.08 -7.56
CA THR A 105 4.25 -7.58 -8.01
C THR A 105 4.54 -7.23 -9.47
N TYR A 106 5.79 -6.81 -9.74
CA TYR A 106 6.26 -6.40 -11.07
C TYR A 106 7.00 -7.52 -11.83
N SER A 107 7.32 -8.63 -11.17
CA SER A 107 8.02 -9.77 -11.78
C SER A 107 7.56 -11.11 -11.22
N SER A 108 7.79 -12.19 -11.98
CA SER A 108 7.55 -13.57 -11.54
C SER A 108 8.39 -13.94 -10.31
N GLN A 109 9.60 -13.37 -10.19
CA GLN A 109 10.47 -13.52 -9.02
C GLN A 109 9.84 -12.88 -7.77
N GLN A 110 9.32 -11.65 -7.88
CA GLN A 110 8.59 -11.00 -6.79
C GLN A 110 7.32 -11.77 -6.41
N LYS A 111 6.57 -12.27 -7.41
CA LYS A 111 5.37 -13.11 -7.20
C LYS A 111 5.71 -14.40 -6.44
N ALA A 112 6.78 -15.08 -6.81
CA ALA A 112 7.27 -16.28 -6.11
C ALA A 112 7.74 -15.96 -4.69
N ALA A 113 8.45 -14.85 -4.48
CA ALA A 113 8.88 -14.40 -3.16
C ALA A 113 7.70 -14.07 -2.24
N ALA A 114 6.69 -13.35 -2.75
CA ALA A 114 5.47 -12.99 -2.03
C ALA A 114 4.63 -14.21 -1.65
N LEU A 115 4.49 -15.20 -2.55
CA LEU A 115 3.79 -16.45 -2.25
C LEU A 115 4.56 -17.30 -1.21
N LYS A 116 5.90 -17.35 -1.31
CA LYS A 116 6.76 -18.02 -0.32
C LYS A 116 6.65 -17.36 1.06
N SER A 117 6.63 -16.02 1.14
CA SER A 117 6.51 -15.29 2.41
C SER A 117 5.12 -15.42 3.02
N LYS A 118 4.04 -15.36 2.22
CA LYS A 118 2.67 -15.64 2.69
C LYS A 118 2.58 -17.03 3.32
N ARG A 119 3.10 -18.08 2.66
CA ARG A 119 3.06 -19.45 3.20
C ARG A 119 3.81 -19.56 4.53
N ILE A 120 5.04 -19.06 4.60
CA ILE A 120 5.88 -19.17 5.81
C ILE A 120 5.29 -18.36 6.97
N PHE A 121 4.76 -17.16 6.70
CA PHE A 121 4.12 -16.35 7.75
C PHE A 121 2.79 -16.93 8.22
N GLN A 122 2.04 -17.63 7.35
CA GLN A 122 0.83 -18.35 7.73
C GLN A 122 1.12 -19.39 8.82
N GLU A 123 2.22 -20.14 8.70
CA GLU A 123 2.61 -21.14 9.70
C GLU A 123 2.80 -20.52 11.10
N GLU A 124 3.41 -19.32 11.18
CA GLU A 124 3.56 -18.58 12.45
C GLU A 124 2.24 -18.02 12.99
N LEU A 125 1.37 -17.48 12.14
CA LEU A 125 0.04 -17.01 12.54
C LEU A 125 -0.86 -18.16 13.02
N THR A 126 -0.75 -19.34 12.41
CA THR A 126 -1.45 -20.56 12.84
C THR A 126 -0.96 -21.02 14.22
N LYS A 127 0.36 -21.00 14.49
CA LYS A 127 0.90 -21.27 15.84
C LYS A 127 0.36 -20.31 16.90
N LYS A 128 0.06 -19.06 16.51
CA LYS A 128 -0.54 -18.02 17.36
C LYS A 128 -2.07 -17.99 17.33
N LYS A 129 -2.72 -18.92 16.61
CA LYS A 129 -4.19 -19.03 16.45
C LYS A 129 -4.85 -17.75 15.92
N MET A 130 -4.17 -17.02 15.03
CA MET A 130 -4.63 -15.72 14.50
C MET A 130 -5.48 -15.82 13.22
N GLY A 131 -5.78 -17.04 12.75
CA GLY A 131 -6.55 -17.28 11.52
C GLY A 131 -5.69 -17.22 10.25
N ASP A 132 -6.38 -17.14 9.10
CA ASP A 132 -5.77 -17.20 7.78
C ASP A 132 -5.40 -15.82 7.21
N ILE A 133 -4.32 -15.77 6.44
CA ILE A 133 -3.82 -14.56 5.78
C ILE A 133 -4.72 -14.13 4.63
N THR A 134 -5.41 -13.01 4.84
CA THR A 134 -6.28 -12.34 3.84
C THR A 134 -5.51 -11.59 2.74
N THR A 135 -4.18 -11.49 2.81
CA THR A 135 -3.35 -10.75 1.84
C THR A 135 -3.62 -11.18 0.40
N GLU A 136 -4.08 -10.23 -0.41
CA GLU A 136 -4.20 -10.33 -1.87
C GLU A 136 -2.78 -10.32 -2.49
N ILE A 137 -2.48 -11.24 -3.42
CA ILE A 137 -1.20 -11.25 -4.14
C ILE A 137 -1.48 -11.39 -5.63
N ARG A 138 -1.14 -10.37 -6.41
CA ARG A 138 -1.25 -10.41 -7.88
C ARG A 138 -0.20 -9.52 -8.57
N GLU A 139 -0.23 -9.51 -9.89
CA GLU A 139 0.53 -8.56 -10.71
C GLU A 139 0.04 -7.13 -10.51
N THR A 140 0.95 -6.16 -10.65
CA THR A 140 0.68 -4.76 -10.33
C THR A 140 -0.38 -4.15 -11.27
N PRO A 141 -1.52 -3.65 -10.75
CA PRO A 141 -2.48 -2.85 -11.52
C PRO A 141 -1.94 -1.44 -11.76
N GLU A 142 -2.67 -0.58 -12.47
CA GLU A 142 -2.33 0.84 -12.52
C GLU A 142 -2.30 1.44 -11.10
N PHE A 143 -1.30 2.28 -10.85
CA PHE A 143 -1.08 3.00 -9.60
C PHE A 143 -1.34 4.48 -9.82
N TYR A 144 -2.25 5.04 -9.02
CA TYR A 144 -2.56 6.46 -9.01
C TYR A 144 -1.96 7.09 -7.75
N TYR A 145 -1.16 8.14 -7.91
CA TYR A 145 -0.59 8.88 -6.79
C TYR A 145 -1.71 9.49 -5.94
N ALA A 146 -1.56 9.44 -4.61
CA ALA A 146 -2.35 10.26 -3.71
C ALA A 146 -1.87 11.72 -3.79
N GLU A 147 -2.72 12.65 -3.34
CA GLU A 147 -2.48 14.08 -3.27
C GLU A 147 -1.15 14.41 -2.56
N ASP A 148 -0.45 15.48 -2.96
CA ASP A 148 0.89 15.78 -2.44
C ASP A 148 0.97 15.83 -0.91
N TYR A 149 -0.07 16.33 -0.24
CA TYR A 149 -0.10 16.40 1.22
C TYR A 149 -0.04 15.02 1.89
N HIS A 150 -0.49 13.94 1.23
CA HIS A 150 -0.31 12.57 1.73
C HIS A 150 1.13 12.06 1.58
N GLN A 151 1.87 12.52 0.56
CA GLN A 151 3.24 12.10 0.28
C GLN A 151 4.16 12.48 1.45
N GLN A 152 4.77 11.48 2.09
CA GLN A 152 5.63 11.64 3.27
C GLN A 152 4.99 12.42 4.42
N TYR A 153 3.67 12.28 4.60
CA TYR A 153 2.88 13.06 5.57
C TYR A 153 3.46 13.05 7.00
N LEU A 154 3.96 11.92 7.49
CA LEU A 154 4.55 11.78 8.84
C LEU A 154 6.02 12.26 8.97
N HIS A 155 6.57 12.85 7.90
CA HIS A 155 7.75 13.70 7.96
C HIS A 155 7.33 15.18 7.93
N LYS A 156 6.38 15.54 7.04
CA LYS A 156 5.77 16.88 6.98
C LYS A 156 5.06 17.28 8.28
N ASN A 157 4.54 16.31 9.04
CA ASN A 157 3.80 16.48 10.29
C ASN A 157 4.40 15.59 11.39
N PRO A 158 5.34 16.09 12.21
CA PRO A 158 6.03 15.29 13.24
C PRO A 158 5.09 14.70 14.30
N ASP A 159 4.07 15.47 14.71
CA ASP A 159 3.02 15.07 15.65
C ASP A 159 1.91 14.22 15.01
N GLY A 160 2.01 13.95 13.70
CA GLY A 160 1.08 13.11 12.97
C GLY A 160 1.05 11.68 13.55
N TYR A 161 -0.14 11.21 13.93
CA TYR A 161 -0.32 9.86 14.44
C TYR A 161 -0.89 8.92 13.38
N CYS A 162 -0.31 7.73 13.26
CA CYS A 162 -0.85 6.62 12.49
C CYS A 162 -1.00 5.40 13.40
N GLY A 163 -2.20 4.83 13.46
CA GLY A 163 -2.54 3.68 14.31
C GLY A 163 -2.01 2.32 13.82
N LEU A 164 -1.02 2.30 12.91
CA LEU A 164 -0.52 1.10 12.26
C LEU A 164 0.04 0.10 13.29
N LYS A 165 -0.63 -1.05 13.40
CA LYS A 165 -0.22 -2.17 14.25
C LYS A 165 0.07 -3.38 13.37
N GLY A 166 1.25 -3.97 13.55
CA GLY A 166 1.54 -5.30 13.02
C GLY A 166 0.85 -6.40 13.83
N THR A 167 0.98 -7.65 13.38
CA THR A 167 0.43 -8.83 14.07
C THR A 167 1.10 -9.14 15.41
N GLY A 168 2.28 -8.58 15.68
CA GLY A 168 3.11 -8.94 16.83
C GLY A 168 3.84 -10.29 16.67
N VAL A 169 3.86 -10.84 15.45
CA VAL A 169 4.48 -12.13 15.11
C VAL A 169 5.68 -11.90 14.20
N THR A 170 6.83 -12.51 14.54
CA THR A 170 8.07 -12.42 13.76
C THR A 170 8.02 -13.30 12.52
N CYS A 171 8.50 -12.81 11.39
CA CYS A 171 8.61 -13.59 10.16
C CYS A 171 10.02 -14.21 10.05
N PRO A 172 10.17 -15.54 9.92
CA PRO A 172 11.48 -16.23 9.95
C PRO A 172 12.22 -16.17 8.60
N LEU A 173 11.99 -15.14 7.78
CA LEU A 173 12.57 -14.98 6.43
C LEU A 173 13.69 -13.94 6.34
N GLY A 174 13.95 -13.20 7.41
CA GLY A 174 15.10 -12.31 7.57
C GLY A 174 15.82 -12.62 8.89
N PRO A 175 16.94 -11.93 9.17
CA PRO A 175 17.57 -11.96 10.49
C PRO A 175 16.65 -11.42 11.61
#